data_AF-A0A2K1DXW6-F1
#
_entry.id   AF-A0A2K1DXW6-F1
#
_cell.length_a   1.000
_cell.length_b   1.000
_cell.length_c   1.000
_cell.angle_alpha   90.00
_cell.angle_beta   90.00
_cell.angle_gamma   90.00
#
_symmetry.space_group_name_H-M   'P 1'
#
loop_
_entity.id
_entity.type
_entity.pdbx_description
1 polymer ?
#
loop_
_entity_poly.entity_id
_entity_poly.type
_entity_poly.pdbx_seq_one_letter_code
_entity_poly.pdbx_strand_id
1 'polypeptide(L)'
;MAQISPGDLTKAHAKLEGMGNCTQCHELGDKVTNTKCLDCHDEISNLMNQNRGFHASREVKTQSCTKCHSEHHGRNFDMVRFDSKSFDHNKTGYTLEGAHKSVDCKQCHQASHIADADIRKRADTYLGLQTNCLSCHDDFHQGSMPNDCLKCHSMEAFSPVANFDHNDTAFPLNGSHATVDCKECHKVTIKDGKEFQQFKGLAFNDCKACHTDPHQGNLPGACAQCHSESSFSAFNGTGRFNHTVTGFNLNGQHKSINCFECHTKSSSPTTVFQDKTAVAESNCVACHQDPHENKYGQDCAKCHQEQSFIALKAMDFFDHSVTDFPLEGQHQSVDCRACHEKRFSTPIDFTACQNCHDDYHQGQFAEGGISPDCDTCHSLEQPFTFTSFSIDKHQDTAFPLAGAHAATPCFACHVDEASKRWEFRDIGIACIDCHDNIHENAIPERYYPEQNCASCHGPEAWDAVNFDHNQTDWPLTGRHLEAACSQCHFEISEKETIISQNFTNLNTDCASCHENIHDDSFAVNGVTECSRCHVTSSWLPEKFNHNDTRFPLTGKHEELDCRACHESQNNQGEPTVIYKLNKLECIDCHS
;
A
#
# COMPACT_ATOMS: atom_id res chain seq x y z
N MET A 1 -30.30 110.76 -1.63
CA MET A 1 -29.27 110.22 -2.55
C MET A 1 -28.53 109.15 -1.77
N ALA A 2 -28.60 107.91 -2.24
CA ALA A 2 -27.99 106.76 -1.59
C ALA A 2 -26.47 106.92 -1.60
N GLN A 3 -25.84 106.62 -0.47
CA GLN A 3 -24.39 106.58 -0.33
C GLN A 3 -23.89 105.35 -1.10
N ILE A 4 -23.37 105.53 -2.32
CA ILE A 4 -22.99 104.44 -3.24
C ILE A 4 -21.73 103.67 -2.76
N SER A 5 -20.99 104.21 -1.79
CA SER A 5 -19.92 103.48 -1.11
C SER A 5 -19.85 103.88 0.37
N PRO A 6 -19.95 102.94 1.33
CA PRO A 6 -19.87 103.25 2.76
C PRO A 6 -18.45 103.62 3.24
N GLY A 7 -17.41 103.43 2.41
CA GLY A 7 -16.02 103.78 2.70
C GLY A 7 -15.03 103.26 1.64
N ASP A 8 -13.76 103.64 1.73
CA ASP A 8 -12.70 103.18 0.82
C ASP A 8 -12.47 101.67 0.91
N LEU A 9 -12.15 101.02 -0.22
CA LEU A 9 -11.78 99.61 -0.25
C LEU A 9 -10.39 99.40 0.37
N THR A 10 -10.14 98.21 0.92
CA THR A 10 -8.83 97.80 1.44
C THR A 10 -7.75 97.89 0.36
N LYS A 11 -6.48 97.93 0.79
CA LYS A 11 -5.33 97.97 -0.14
C LYS A 11 -5.33 96.82 -1.16
N ALA A 12 -5.82 95.65 -0.79
CA ALA A 12 -5.91 94.47 -1.67
C ALA A 12 -6.88 94.69 -2.84
N HIS A 13 -8.01 95.35 -2.59
CA HIS A 13 -9.05 95.63 -3.59
C HIS A 13 -9.04 97.08 -4.10
N ALA A 14 -8.06 97.90 -3.74
CA ALA A 14 -8.00 99.31 -4.12
C ALA A 14 -8.10 99.57 -5.63
N LYS A 15 -7.64 98.62 -6.45
CA LYS A 15 -7.72 98.69 -7.92
C LYS A 15 -9.15 98.54 -8.46
N LEU A 16 -10.07 98.01 -7.64
CA LEU A 16 -11.47 97.77 -7.99
C LEU A 16 -12.38 98.94 -7.62
N GLU A 17 -11.83 100.06 -7.16
CA GLU A 17 -12.63 101.25 -6.89
C GLU A 17 -13.16 101.92 -8.16
N GLY A 18 -14.24 102.69 -7.98
CA GLY A 18 -14.89 103.45 -9.05
C GLY A 18 -16.33 103.01 -9.29
N MET A 19 -17.17 103.95 -9.74
CA MET A 19 -18.61 103.76 -9.91
C MET A 19 -19.00 102.64 -10.88
N GLY A 20 -18.10 102.26 -11.80
CA GLY A 20 -18.34 101.18 -12.76
C GLY A 20 -18.03 99.78 -12.24
N ASN A 21 -17.36 99.66 -11.09
CA ASN A 21 -16.84 98.39 -10.59
C ASN A 21 -17.69 97.78 -9.46
N CYS A 22 -18.74 98.48 -9.01
CA CYS A 22 -19.62 98.02 -7.92
C CYS A 22 -20.24 96.64 -8.22
N THR A 23 -20.59 96.37 -9.48
CA THR A 23 -21.21 95.12 -9.92
C THR A 23 -20.25 93.93 -10.01
N GLN A 24 -18.93 94.16 -9.82
CA GLN A 24 -17.97 93.06 -9.73
C GLN A 24 -18.14 92.29 -8.41
N CYS A 25 -18.58 92.97 -7.34
CA CYS A 25 -18.82 92.35 -6.04
C CYS A 25 -20.31 92.26 -5.69
N HIS A 26 -21.16 93.17 -6.20
CA HIS A 26 -22.58 93.24 -5.86
C HIS A 26 -23.50 92.82 -7.02
N GLU A 27 -24.58 92.14 -6.69
CA GLU A 27 -25.74 92.00 -7.57
C GLU A 27 -26.71 93.16 -7.31
N LEU A 28 -27.27 93.74 -8.37
CA LEU A 28 -28.12 94.94 -8.26
C LEU A 28 -29.39 94.62 -7.47
N GLY A 29 -29.50 95.18 -6.26
CA GLY A 29 -30.65 94.98 -5.37
C GLY A 29 -30.50 93.84 -4.35
N ASP A 30 -29.40 93.09 -4.42
CA ASP A 30 -29.15 91.92 -3.56
C ASP A 30 -27.86 92.02 -2.73
N LYS A 31 -27.71 91.10 -1.77
CA LYS A 31 -26.50 90.98 -0.94
C LYS A 31 -25.35 90.38 -1.75
N VAL A 32 -24.10 90.67 -1.35
CA VAL A 32 -22.90 90.03 -1.92
C VAL A 32 -22.96 88.52 -1.76
N THR A 33 -22.80 87.78 -2.85
CA THR A 33 -22.77 86.32 -2.86
C THR A 33 -21.32 85.81 -2.78
N ASN A 34 -21.12 84.62 -2.21
CA ASN A 34 -19.79 84.01 -2.12
C ASN A 34 -19.20 83.71 -3.52
N THR A 35 -20.05 83.41 -4.50
CA THR A 35 -19.64 83.14 -5.88
C THR A 35 -18.85 84.31 -6.46
N LYS A 36 -19.30 85.55 -6.26
CA LYS A 36 -18.56 86.75 -6.72
C LYS A 36 -17.15 86.85 -6.16
N CYS A 37 -16.92 86.38 -4.93
CA CYS A 37 -15.58 86.31 -4.35
C CYS A 37 -14.76 85.19 -5.01
N LEU A 38 -15.36 84.01 -5.16
CA LEU A 38 -14.70 82.82 -5.69
C LEU A 38 -14.39 82.90 -7.20
N ASP A 39 -15.12 83.72 -7.96
CA ASP A 39 -14.88 83.99 -9.39
C ASP A 39 -13.53 84.69 -9.64
N CYS A 40 -12.99 85.40 -8.64
CA CYS A 40 -11.68 86.05 -8.70
C CYS A 40 -10.63 85.35 -7.82
N HIS A 41 -11.07 84.63 -6.78
CA HIS A 41 -10.21 83.85 -5.88
C HIS A 41 -10.20 82.37 -6.27
N ASP A 42 -9.77 82.11 -7.51
CA ASP A 42 -9.75 80.77 -8.11
C ASP A 42 -8.99 79.75 -7.26
N GLU A 43 -7.89 80.15 -6.61
CA GLU A 43 -7.13 79.25 -5.74
C GLU A 43 -7.93 78.77 -4.52
N ILE A 44 -8.76 79.62 -3.94
CA ILE A 44 -9.64 79.26 -2.82
C ILE A 44 -10.79 78.41 -3.34
N SER A 45 -11.38 78.79 -4.47
CA SER A 45 -12.43 78.03 -5.15
C SER A 45 -11.99 76.60 -5.44
N ASN A 46 -10.79 76.43 -6.02
CA ASN A 46 -10.20 75.14 -6.32
C ASN A 46 -9.95 74.29 -5.07
N LEU A 47 -9.41 74.88 -4.00
CA LEU A 47 -9.20 74.18 -2.74
C LEU A 47 -10.53 73.74 -2.11
N MET A 48 -11.55 74.59 -2.12
CA MET A 48 -12.89 74.26 -1.62
C MET A 48 -13.54 73.13 -2.42
N ASN A 49 -13.38 73.13 -3.75
CA ASN A 49 -13.88 72.06 -4.63
C ASN A 49 -13.18 70.72 -4.37
N GLN A 50 -11.89 70.74 -4.01
CA GLN A 50 -11.13 69.56 -3.61
C GLN A 50 -11.36 69.15 -2.14
N ASN A 51 -12.22 69.86 -1.40
CA ASN A 51 -12.40 69.73 0.05
C ASN A 51 -11.08 69.86 0.85
N ARG A 52 -10.19 70.76 0.42
CA ARG A 52 -8.88 71.03 1.04
C ARG A 52 -8.80 72.45 1.59
N GLY A 53 -8.01 72.65 2.63
CA GLY A 53 -7.78 73.95 3.25
C GLY A 53 -8.90 74.39 4.20
N PHE A 54 -8.64 75.44 4.97
CA PHE A 54 -9.55 75.90 6.03
C PHE A 54 -10.93 76.34 5.52
N HIS A 55 -11.01 76.95 4.33
CA HIS A 55 -12.27 77.39 3.73
C HIS A 55 -13.18 76.22 3.31
N ALA A 56 -12.63 75.02 3.12
CA ALA A 56 -13.40 73.80 2.87
C ALA A 56 -13.98 73.17 4.14
N SER A 57 -13.53 73.61 5.33
CA SER A 57 -13.98 73.07 6.60
C SER A 57 -15.49 73.25 6.78
N ARG A 58 -16.12 72.32 7.51
CA ARG A 58 -17.56 72.36 7.79
C ARG A 58 -18.01 73.68 8.43
N GLU A 59 -17.14 74.27 9.26
CA GLU A 59 -17.40 75.52 9.96
C GLU A 59 -17.48 76.71 9.00
N VAL A 60 -16.66 76.74 7.94
CA VAL A 60 -16.50 77.91 7.07
C VAL A 60 -17.27 77.77 5.75
N LYS A 61 -17.35 76.56 5.18
CA LYS A 61 -17.89 76.28 3.84
C LYS A 61 -19.29 76.83 3.58
N THR A 62 -20.11 76.94 4.62
CA THR A 62 -21.51 77.42 4.55
C THR A 62 -21.68 78.88 4.97
N GLN A 63 -20.63 79.54 5.46
CA GLN A 63 -20.69 80.93 5.90
C GLN A 63 -20.53 81.89 4.72
N SER A 64 -21.11 83.08 4.83
CA SER A 64 -20.85 84.14 3.86
C SER A 64 -19.43 84.68 4.04
N CYS A 65 -18.68 84.85 2.95
CA CYS A 65 -17.31 85.39 2.95
C CYS A 65 -17.24 86.73 3.68
N THR A 66 -18.26 87.58 3.50
CA THR A 66 -18.34 88.94 4.07
C THR A 66 -18.46 88.97 5.59
N LYS A 67 -18.82 87.85 6.24
CA LYS A 67 -18.89 87.75 7.70
C LYS A 67 -17.51 87.79 8.34
N CYS A 68 -16.49 87.29 7.64
CA CYS A 68 -15.10 87.30 8.10
C CYS A 68 -14.25 88.32 7.32
N HIS A 69 -14.52 88.47 6.03
CA HIS A 69 -13.82 89.36 5.10
C HIS A 69 -14.71 90.55 4.74
N SER A 70 -14.92 91.44 5.71
CA SER A 70 -15.66 92.68 5.50
C SER A 70 -14.81 93.72 4.76
N GLU A 71 -15.44 94.48 3.87
CA GLU A 71 -14.79 95.49 3.04
C GLU A 71 -15.40 96.89 3.30
N HIS A 72 -14.86 97.96 2.71
CA HIS A 72 -15.25 99.37 2.89
C HIS A 72 -14.85 100.01 4.23
N HIS A 73 -13.87 99.43 4.92
CA HIS A 73 -13.42 99.92 6.24
C HIS A 73 -12.14 100.77 6.15
N GLY A 74 -11.72 101.15 4.93
CA GLY A 74 -10.52 101.95 4.69
C GLY A 74 -9.31 101.14 4.25
N ARG A 75 -8.32 101.85 3.69
CA ARG A 75 -7.12 101.25 3.06
C ARG A 75 -6.32 100.30 3.94
N ASN A 76 -6.23 100.62 5.22
CA ASN A 76 -5.41 99.90 6.20
C ASN A 76 -6.22 98.89 7.03
N PHE A 77 -7.48 98.64 6.67
CA PHE A 77 -8.27 97.64 7.36
C PHE A 77 -7.69 96.24 7.14
N ASP A 78 -7.49 95.51 8.22
CA ASP A 78 -7.07 94.12 8.17
C ASP A 78 -8.28 93.20 7.99
N MET A 79 -8.47 92.78 6.74
CA MET A 79 -9.57 91.93 6.30
C MET A 79 -9.34 90.44 6.62
N VAL A 80 -8.11 90.02 6.91
CA VAL A 80 -7.77 88.61 7.16
C VAL A 80 -7.25 88.46 8.58
N ARG A 81 -8.18 88.23 9.52
CA ARG A 81 -7.84 87.99 10.91
C ARG A 81 -7.64 86.50 11.15
N PHE A 82 -6.40 86.11 11.38
CA PHE A 82 -6.00 84.73 11.64
C PHE A 82 -5.16 84.65 12.91
N ASP A 83 -5.63 83.88 13.89
CA ASP A 83 -4.86 83.60 15.11
C ASP A 83 -4.03 82.33 14.92
N SER A 84 -2.75 82.51 14.60
CA SER A 84 -1.83 81.40 14.38
C SER A 84 -1.49 80.60 15.65
N LYS A 85 -1.78 81.11 16.86
CA LYS A 85 -1.42 80.44 18.12
C LYS A 85 -2.46 79.41 18.55
N SER A 86 -3.73 79.64 18.24
CA SER A 86 -4.84 78.77 18.63
C SER A 86 -5.44 77.99 17.46
N PHE A 87 -4.87 78.14 16.26
CA PHE A 87 -5.40 77.51 15.07
C PHE A 87 -5.23 75.98 15.10
N ASP A 88 -6.33 75.27 14.94
CA ASP A 88 -6.34 73.82 14.80
C ASP A 88 -6.12 73.41 13.33
N HIS A 89 -4.94 72.85 13.05
CA HIS A 89 -4.55 72.43 11.72
C HIS A 89 -5.46 71.33 11.14
N ASN A 90 -6.14 70.54 11.98
CA ASN A 90 -7.05 69.49 11.52
C ASN A 90 -8.21 70.05 10.68
N LYS A 91 -8.54 71.34 10.84
CA LYS A 91 -9.58 72.01 10.06
C LYS A 91 -9.19 72.22 8.59
N THR A 92 -7.93 72.01 8.23
CA THR A 92 -7.44 72.20 6.86
C THR A 92 -7.53 70.94 5.99
N GLY A 93 -7.89 69.79 6.57
CA GLY A 93 -7.85 68.49 5.90
C GLY A 93 -6.44 67.87 5.84
N TYR A 94 -5.44 68.48 6.48
CA TYR A 94 -4.11 67.91 6.68
C TYR A 94 -3.83 67.85 8.19
N THR A 95 -3.72 66.64 8.73
CA THR A 95 -3.45 66.42 10.15
C THR A 95 -1.94 66.45 10.39
N LEU A 96 -1.48 67.22 11.37
CA LEU A 96 -0.08 67.20 11.78
C LEU A 96 0.16 65.96 12.66
N GLU A 97 1.09 65.11 12.23
CA GLU A 97 1.43 63.84 12.88
C GLU A 97 2.90 63.80 13.33
N GLY A 98 3.16 63.03 14.39
CA GLY A 98 4.46 62.89 15.02
C GLY A 98 5.17 64.23 15.30
N ALA A 99 6.41 64.34 14.84
CA ALA A 99 7.25 65.52 15.05
C ALA A 99 6.65 66.80 14.44
N HIS A 100 5.78 66.70 13.44
CA HIS A 100 5.15 67.88 12.81
C HIS A 100 4.16 68.62 13.73
N LYS A 101 3.70 68.00 14.84
CA LYS A 101 2.78 68.64 15.78
C LYS A 101 3.40 69.80 16.56
N SER A 102 4.72 69.80 16.73
CA SER A 102 5.46 70.78 17.53
C SER A 102 6.26 71.78 16.69
N VAL A 103 6.14 71.71 15.36
CA VAL A 103 6.83 72.58 14.41
C VAL A 103 6.12 73.94 14.30
N ASP A 104 6.89 75.03 14.32
CA ASP A 104 6.35 76.38 14.12
C ASP A 104 5.79 76.54 12.69
N CYS A 105 4.66 77.22 12.54
CA CYS A 105 3.99 77.39 11.25
C CYS A 105 4.91 77.95 10.16
N LYS A 106 5.86 78.84 10.51
CA LYS A 106 6.78 79.46 9.55
C LYS A 106 7.86 78.50 9.04
N GLN A 107 8.10 77.39 9.73
CA GLN A 107 9.02 76.36 9.25
C GLN A 107 8.39 75.54 8.12
N CYS A 108 7.07 75.36 8.12
CA CYS A 108 6.34 74.69 7.05
C CYS A 108 5.94 75.65 5.92
N HIS A 109 5.41 76.82 6.26
CA HIS A 109 4.90 77.81 5.30
C HIS A 109 6.01 78.72 4.77
N GLN A 110 7.00 78.13 4.10
CA GLN A 110 8.09 78.84 3.45
C GLN A 110 7.90 78.90 1.93
N ALA A 111 8.31 80.02 1.32
CA ALA A 111 8.28 80.20 -0.13
C ALA A 111 9.09 79.12 -0.88
N SER A 112 10.14 78.56 -0.28
CA SER A 112 10.95 77.46 -0.82
C SER A 112 10.15 76.17 -1.06
N HIS A 113 9.09 75.93 -0.29
CA HIS A 113 8.26 74.71 -0.35
C HIS A 113 7.03 74.87 -1.26
N ILE A 114 6.76 76.08 -1.75
CA ILE A 114 5.62 76.36 -2.63
C ILE A 114 6.05 76.09 -4.06
N ALA A 115 5.39 75.16 -4.76
CA ALA A 115 5.72 74.81 -6.15
C ALA A 115 5.26 75.89 -7.15
N ASP A 116 4.11 76.51 -6.92
CA ASP A 116 3.50 77.52 -7.80
C ASP A 116 4.26 78.85 -7.74
N ALA A 117 4.71 79.35 -8.90
CA ALA A 117 5.57 80.53 -8.98
C ALA A 117 4.86 81.84 -8.61
N ASP A 118 3.54 81.92 -8.77
CA ASP A 118 2.78 83.14 -8.51
C ASP A 118 2.30 83.21 -7.07
N ILE A 119 1.91 82.07 -6.49
CA ILE A 119 1.65 81.97 -5.05
C ILE A 119 2.94 82.23 -4.26
N ARG A 120 4.09 81.69 -4.71
CA ARG A 120 5.39 81.88 -4.05
C ARG A 120 5.79 83.35 -3.86
N LYS A 121 5.36 84.25 -4.75
CA LYS A 121 5.65 85.69 -4.68
C LYS A 121 4.80 86.42 -3.63
N ARG A 122 3.71 85.81 -3.17
CA ARG A 122 2.78 86.42 -2.21
C ARG A 122 3.40 86.39 -0.81
N ALA A 123 3.55 87.55 -0.20
CA ALA A 123 4.06 87.64 1.17
C ALA A 123 3.09 86.95 2.16
N ASP A 124 3.65 86.23 3.13
CA ASP A 124 2.94 85.58 4.25
C ASP A 124 1.76 84.69 3.81
N THR A 125 1.89 84.01 2.66
CA THR A 125 0.84 83.12 2.15
C THR A 125 0.87 81.74 2.84
N TYR A 126 -0.31 81.24 3.18
CA TYR A 126 -0.52 79.87 3.65
C TYR A 126 -0.96 78.91 2.53
N LEU A 127 -0.92 79.35 1.27
CA LEU A 127 -1.35 78.59 0.10
C LEU A 127 -0.15 77.97 -0.64
N GLY A 128 -0.41 76.95 -1.45
CA GLY A 128 0.56 76.42 -2.42
C GLY A 128 1.51 75.33 -1.92
N LEU A 129 1.39 74.91 -0.65
CA LEU A 129 2.05 73.71 -0.13
C LEU A 129 1.37 72.44 -0.64
N GLN A 130 2.18 71.41 -0.87
CA GLN A 130 1.74 70.05 -1.16
C GLN A 130 1.85 69.18 0.09
N THR A 131 1.21 68.00 0.08
CA THR A 131 1.17 67.07 1.23
C THR A 131 2.14 65.88 1.08
N ASN A 132 2.91 65.83 0.00
CA ASN A 132 3.93 64.82 -0.23
C ASN A 132 5.20 65.16 0.56
N CYS A 133 5.87 64.16 1.13
CA CYS A 133 7.07 64.39 1.95
C CYS A 133 8.16 65.18 1.19
N LEU A 134 8.33 64.89 -0.11
CA LEU A 134 9.35 65.48 -0.97
C LEU A 134 9.10 66.95 -1.34
N SER A 135 7.94 67.55 -1.02
CA SER A 135 7.79 69.01 -1.17
C SER A 135 8.56 69.79 -0.11
N CYS A 136 8.86 69.13 1.01
CA CYS A 136 9.53 69.74 2.16
C CYS A 136 10.86 69.07 2.52
N HIS A 137 10.99 67.78 2.26
CA HIS A 137 12.17 66.98 2.60
C HIS A 137 12.96 66.59 1.35
N ASP A 138 14.28 66.65 1.47
CA ASP A 138 15.18 66.11 0.46
C ASP A 138 15.17 64.57 0.48
N ASP A 139 15.28 63.94 -0.69
CA ASP A 139 15.42 62.50 -0.81
C ASP A 139 16.86 62.06 -0.48
N PHE A 140 17.07 61.59 0.76
CA PHE A 140 18.34 61.01 1.20
C PHE A 140 18.76 59.78 0.38
N HIS A 141 17.80 59.07 -0.22
CA HIS A 141 18.07 57.89 -1.04
C HIS A 141 18.46 58.23 -2.47
N GLN A 142 18.42 59.51 -2.88
CA GLN A 142 18.85 59.98 -4.20
C GLN A 142 18.26 59.15 -5.37
N GLY A 143 16.97 58.86 -5.30
CA GLY A 143 16.20 58.09 -6.28
C GLY A 143 16.44 56.57 -6.26
N SER A 144 17.19 56.05 -5.29
CA SER A 144 17.48 54.60 -5.19
C SER A 144 16.36 53.79 -4.52
N MET A 145 15.41 54.47 -3.87
CA MET A 145 14.27 53.86 -3.16
C MET A 145 12.92 54.42 -3.65
N PRO A 146 11.80 53.70 -3.44
CA PRO A 146 10.48 54.23 -3.74
C PRO A 146 10.13 55.46 -2.90
N ASN A 147 9.38 56.40 -3.48
CA ASN A 147 8.98 57.67 -2.83
C ASN A 147 7.88 57.52 -1.76
N ASP A 148 7.58 56.30 -1.32
CA ASP A 148 6.58 56.01 -0.28
C ASP A 148 7.29 55.90 1.08
N CYS A 149 7.68 57.05 1.62
CA CYS A 149 8.57 57.15 2.78
C CYS A 149 8.01 56.43 4.02
N LEU A 150 6.69 56.43 4.21
CA LEU A 150 6.02 55.87 5.39
C LEU A 150 6.06 54.33 5.47
N LYS A 151 6.44 53.66 4.37
CA LYS A 151 6.71 52.22 4.40
C LYS A 151 7.88 51.86 5.31
N CYS A 152 8.84 52.77 5.46
CA CYS A 152 10.06 52.52 6.22
C CYS A 152 10.18 53.50 7.40
N HIS A 153 9.92 54.78 7.15
CA HIS A 153 10.05 55.84 8.14
C HIS A 153 8.73 56.10 8.86
N SER A 154 8.81 56.76 10.01
CA SER A 154 7.63 57.19 10.76
C SER A 154 7.49 58.70 10.75
N MET A 155 6.31 59.20 11.13
CA MET A 155 6.08 60.64 11.32
C MET A 155 6.85 61.21 12.53
N GLU A 156 7.43 60.37 13.38
CA GLU A 156 8.23 60.82 14.54
C GLU A 156 9.69 61.13 14.15
N ALA A 157 10.31 60.27 13.35
CA ALA A 157 11.68 60.44 12.89
C ALA A 157 11.99 59.61 11.63
N PHE A 158 12.94 60.09 10.83
CA PHE A 158 13.53 59.33 9.72
C PHE A 158 14.54 58.26 10.19
N SER A 159 15.14 58.42 11.37
CA SER A 159 16.10 57.47 11.94
C SER A 159 15.88 57.31 13.45
N PRO A 160 15.90 56.07 13.99
CA PRO A 160 16.03 54.79 13.27
C PRO A 160 14.79 54.48 12.41
N VAL A 161 14.98 53.62 11.41
CA VAL A 161 13.89 53.18 10.51
C VAL A 161 12.96 52.26 11.30
N ALA A 162 11.75 52.75 11.63
CA ALA A 162 10.83 52.05 12.54
C ALA A 162 10.07 50.90 11.89
N ASN A 163 9.83 50.97 10.58
CA ASN A 163 8.91 50.07 9.87
C ASN A 163 9.61 49.10 8.89
N PHE A 164 10.94 48.99 8.95
CA PHE A 164 11.72 48.12 8.07
C PHE A 164 12.29 46.93 8.84
N ASP A 165 12.02 45.70 8.37
CA ASP A 165 12.62 44.47 8.87
C ASP A 165 13.51 43.83 7.78
N HIS A 166 14.75 43.49 8.15
CA HIS A 166 15.67 42.77 7.26
C HIS A 166 15.17 41.36 6.91
N ASN A 167 14.31 40.75 7.75
CA ASN A 167 13.71 39.44 7.49
C ASN A 167 12.78 39.46 6.26
N ASP A 168 12.27 40.62 5.87
CA ASP A 168 11.45 40.78 4.66
C ASP A 168 12.29 40.87 3.37
N THR A 169 13.62 40.81 3.49
CA THR A 169 14.55 40.91 2.37
C THR A 169 15.10 39.54 1.95
N ALA A 170 15.75 39.50 0.78
CA ALA A 170 16.41 38.29 0.31
C ALA A 170 17.66 37.88 1.13
N PHE A 171 18.10 38.74 2.06
CA PHE A 171 19.19 38.44 2.98
C PHE A 171 18.76 38.77 4.42
N PRO A 172 18.09 37.83 5.10
CA PRO A 172 17.78 37.95 6.51
C PRO A 172 19.08 37.99 7.34
N LEU A 173 19.17 38.91 8.30
CA LEU A 173 20.34 39.03 9.16
C LEU A 173 20.33 37.93 10.23
N ASN A 174 20.99 36.81 9.94
CA ASN A 174 21.12 35.68 10.86
C ASN A 174 22.46 35.68 11.59
N GLY A 175 22.46 35.18 12.83
CA GLY A 175 23.67 34.97 13.61
C GLY A 175 24.45 36.28 13.82
N SER A 176 25.75 36.25 13.51
CA SER A 176 26.64 37.40 13.73
C SER A 176 26.33 38.59 12.83
N HIS A 177 25.61 38.39 11.71
CA HIS A 177 25.24 39.50 10.81
C HIS A 177 24.21 40.46 11.44
N ALA A 178 23.42 40.01 12.42
CA ALA A 178 22.42 40.85 13.10
C ALA A 178 23.04 41.97 13.94
N THR A 179 24.30 41.83 14.34
CA THR A 179 25.02 42.81 15.17
C THR A 179 26.00 43.68 14.38
N VAL A 180 26.06 43.52 13.06
CA VAL A 180 26.99 44.29 12.20
C VAL A 180 26.38 45.64 11.88
N ASP A 181 27.21 46.70 11.97
CA ASP A 181 26.80 48.05 11.56
C ASP A 181 26.33 48.06 10.10
N CYS A 182 25.21 48.73 9.81
CA CYS A 182 24.60 48.76 8.48
C CYS A 182 25.60 49.17 7.38
N LYS A 183 26.53 50.08 7.69
CA LYS A 183 27.54 50.62 6.76
C LYS A 183 28.56 49.58 6.26
N GLU A 184 28.76 48.49 7.00
CA GLU A 184 29.71 47.43 6.63
C GLU A 184 29.17 46.64 5.43
N CYS A 185 27.86 46.46 5.36
CA CYS A 185 27.17 45.89 4.20
C CYS A 185 26.79 46.99 3.20
N HIS A 186 26.02 47.98 3.65
CA HIS A 186 25.54 49.12 2.87
C HIS A 186 26.58 50.24 2.86
N LYS A 187 27.63 50.06 2.05
CA LYS A 187 28.74 51.00 1.96
C LYS A 187 28.28 52.41 1.62
N VAL A 188 28.89 53.38 2.29
CA VAL A 188 28.72 54.80 2.01
C VAL A 188 29.75 55.20 0.95
N THR A 189 29.25 55.83 -0.10
CA THR A 189 30.01 56.32 -1.25
C THR A 189 29.65 57.78 -1.52
N ILE A 190 30.31 58.44 -2.47
CA ILE A 190 29.94 59.78 -2.91
C ILE A 190 29.25 59.68 -4.27
N LYS A 191 28.04 60.22 -4.37
CA LYS A 191 27.27 60.33 -5.62
C LYS A 191 26.86 61.79 -5.79
N ASP A 192 27.19 62.37 -6.94
CA ASP A 192 26.90 63.77 -7.29
C ASP A 192 27.35 64.79 -6.22
N GLY A 193 28.50 64.52 -5.58
CA GLY A 193 29.09 65.38 -4.54
C GLY A 193 28.43 65.29 -3.16
N LYS A 194 27.46 64.39 -2.96
CA LYS A 194 26.81 64.11 -1.67
C LYS A 194 27.06 62.67 -1.24
N GLU A 195 27.02 62.42 0.07
CA GLU A 195 27.09 61.06 0.62
C GLU A 195 25.89 60.23 0.16
N PHE A 196 26.16 59.01 -0.31
CA PHE A 196 25.18 58.05 -0.80
C PHE A 196 25.42 56.68 -0.18
N GLN A 197 24.46 56.20 0.59
CA GLN A 197 24.48 54.86 1.16
C GLN A 197 23.71 53.89 0.26
N GLN A 198 24.38 52.84 -0.22
CA GLN A 198 23.76 51.88 -1.14
C GLN A 198 22.95 50.83 -0.38
N PHE A 199 21.61 50.92 -0.45
CA PHE A 199 20.71 49.94 0.17
C PHE A 199 20.26 48.81 -0.76
N LYS A 200 20.39 48.98 -2.09
CA LYS A 200 19.90 48.04 -3.11
C LYS A 200 21.00 47.55 -4.05
N GLY A 201 20.87 46.30 -4.51
CA GLY A 201 21.72 45.72 -5.55
C GLY A 201 23.06 45.19 -5.06
N LEU A 202 23.17 44.83 -3.78
CA LEU A 202 24.35 44.18 -3.22
C LEU A 202 24.36 42.70 -3.64
N ALA A 203 25.53 42.15 -3.92
CA ALA A 203 25.70 40.71 -4.09
C ALA A 203 25.77 40.04 -2.70
N PHE A 204 24.94 39.02 -2.48
CA PHE A 204 24.84 38.32 -1.19
C PHE A 204 24.67 36.79 -1.36
N ASN A 205 24.66 36.30 -2.59
CA ASN A 205 24.42 34.89 -2.92
C ASN A 205 25.59 33.96 -2.59
N ASP A 206 26.77 34.51 -2.31
CA ASP A 206 27.95 33.76 -1.90
C ASP A 206 28.62 34.54 -0.76
N CYS A 207 29.07 33.84 0.28
CA CYS A 207 29.82 34.43 1.39
C CYS A 207 31.05 35.21 0.88
N LYS A 208 31.63 34.78 -0.25
CA LYS A 208 32.76 35.44 -0.92
C LYS A 208 32.45 36.83 -1.49
N ALA A 209 31.18 37.20 -1.61
CA ALA A 209 30.79 38.56 -2.02
C ALA A 209 31.24 39.60 -0.99
N CYS A 210 31.33 39.20 0.29
CA CYS A 210 31.72 40.08 1.40
C CYS A 210 32.99 39.59 2.14
N HIS A 211 33.26 38.29 2.15
CA HIS A 211 34.37 37.68 2.90
C HIS A 211 35.48 37.15 2.00
N THR A 212 36.72 37.21 2.50
CA THR A 212 37.85 36.53 1.86
C THR A 212 37.82 35.05 2.19
N ASP A 213 38.05 34.17 1.20
CA ASP A 213 38.15 32.73 1.40
C ASP A 213 39.46 32.35 2.14
N PRO A 214 39.41 31.86 3.39
CA PRO A 214 40.60 31.43 4.12
C PRO A 214 41.24 30.15 3.56
N HIS A 215 40.51 29.38 2.73
CA HIS A 215 41.00 28.15 2.11
C HIS A 215 41.70 28.38 0.77
N GLN A 216 41.73 29.61 0.25
CA GLN A 216 42.39 29.99 -1.01
C GLN A 216 41.93 29.17 -2.23
N GLY A 217 40.67 28.74 -2.25
CA GLY A 217 40.10 27.93 -3.33
C GLY A 217 40.49 26.45 -3.30
N ASN A 218 41.18 25.98 -2.24
CA ASN A 218 41.56 24.57 -2.12
C ASN A 218 40.39 23.63 -1.78
N LEU A 219 39.26 24.18 -1.34
CA LEU A 219 38.06 23.40 -1.02
C LEU A 219 36.92 23.71 -2.01
N PRO A 220 36.41 22.70 -2.74
CA PRO A 220 35.22 22.85 -3.55
C PRO A 220 33.97 22.92 -2.68
N GLY A 221 32.91 23.58 -3.18
CA GLY A 221 31.61 23.68 -2.50
C GLY A 221 31.32 25.05 -1.90
N ALA A 222 30.12 25.18 -1.33
CA ALA A 222 29.66 26.42 -0.70
C ALA A 222 30.09 26.46 0.77
N CYS A 223 30.48 27.64 1.27
CA CYS A 223 30.95 27.82 2.65
C CYS A 223 29.92 27.31 3.69
N ALA A 224 28.62 27.48 3.41
CA ALA A 224 27.51 27.04 4.27
C ALA A 224 27.42 25.52 4.47
N GLN A 225 28.09 24.72 3.62
CA GLN A 225 28.20 23.28 3.84
C GLN A 225 29.09 22.94 5.04
N CYS A 226 30.01 23.82 5.42
CA CYS A 226 31.00 23.59 6.48
C CYS A 226 30.94 24.62 7.62
N HIS A 227 30.46 25.82 7.35
CA HIS A 227 30.44 26.95 8.28
C HIS A 227 29.01 27.45 8.49
N SER A 228 28.80 28.17 9.59
CA SER A 228 27.52 28.81 9.91
C SER A 228 27.73 30.31 10.11
N GLU A 229 26.75 31.10 9.71
CA GLU A 229 26.72 32.56 9.92
C GLU A 229 26.68 32.94 11.42
N SER A 230 26.32 31.99 12.30
CA SER A 230 26.37 32.19 13.76
C SER A 230 27.79 32.06 14.33
N SER A 231 28.66 31.26 13.71
CA SER A 231 30.05 31.07 14.14
C SER A 231 30.87 30.46 13.01
N PHE A 232 31.64 31.31 12.31
CA PHE A 232 32.44 30.86 11.17
C PHE A 232 33.65 30.02 11.61
N SER A 233 34.17 30.25 12.82
CA SER A 233 35.26 29.45 13.40
C SER A 233 34.83 28.05 13.84
N ALA A 234 33.53 27.83 14.07
CA ALA A 234 32.99 26.52 14.39
C ALA A 234 32.77 25.69 13.13
N PHE A 235 33.45 24.55 13.04
CA PHE A 235 33.22 23.58 11.98
C PHE A 235 31.87 22.88 12.17
N ASN A 236 31.00 22.99 11.16
CA ASN A 236 29.66 22.41 11.11
C ASN A 236 29.47 21.52 9.86
N GLY A 237 30.58 21.03 9.27
CA GLY A 237 30.54 20.28 8.01
C GLY A 237 30.11 18.82 8.13
N THR A 238 30.11 18.26 9.34
CA THR A 238 29.74 16.86 9.56
C THR A 238 28.31 16.60 9.11
N GLY A 239 28.15 15.72 8.10
CA GLY A 239 26.85 15.37 7.51
C GLY A 239 26.24 16.42 6.58
N ARG A 240 26.87 17.58 6.39
CA ARG A 240 26.40 18.66 5.50
C ARG A 240 27.20 18.79 4.22
N PHE A 241 28.49 18.46 4.27
CA PHE A 241 29.35 18.50 3.09
C PHE A 241 29.02 17.38 2.12
N ASN A 242 28.77 17.75 0.85
CA ASN A 242 28.49 16.77 -0.19
C ASN A 242 29.76 16.36 -0.92
N HIS A 243 30.26 15.17 -0.61
CA HIS A 243 31.46 14.59 -1.22
C HIS A 243 31.37 14.31 -2.73
N THR A 244 30.19 14.34 -3.36
CA THR A 244 30.08 14.19 -4.82
C THR A 244 30.86 15.28 -5.57
N VAL A 245 31.05 16.46 -4.97
CA VAL A 245 31.81 17.57 -5.58
C VAL A 245 33.31 17.27 -5.68
N THR A 246 33.82 16.29 -4.93
CA THR A 246 35.22 15.87 -4.97
C THR A 246 35.45 14.66 -5.87
N GLY A 247 34.39 14.10 -6.48
CA GLY A 247 34.46 12.89 -7.30
C GLY A 247 34.64 11.59 -6.51
N PHE A 248 34.49 11.63 -5.17
CA PHE A 248 34.54 10.46 -4.30
C PHE A 248 33.20 10.32 -3.59
N ASN A 249 32.34 9.40 -4.02
CA ASN A 249 31.00 9.31 -3.43
C ASN A 249 31.03 8.47 -2.15
N LEU A 250 30.60 9.07 -1.03
CA LEU A 250 30.42 8.31 0.20
C LEU A 250 29.21 7.38 0.05
N ASN A 251 29.49 6.08 -0.11
CA ASN A 251 28.49 5.03 -0.27
C ASN A 251 28.43 4.11 0.97
N GLY A 252 27.24 3.54 1.21
CA GLY A 252 27.00 2.65 2.35
C GLY A 252 27.36 3.27 3.70
N GLN A 253 28.19 2.56 4.48
CA GLN A 253 28.61 2.97 5.83
C GLN A 253 29.51 4.22 5.83
N HIS A 254 30.14 4.54 4.70
CA HIS A 254 31.01 5.73 4.60
C HIS A 254 30.21 7.03 4.71
N LYS A 255 28.88 7.03 4.57
CA LYS A 255 28.04 8.23 4.75
C LYS A 255 27.99 8.73 6.20
N SER A 256 28.20 7.84 7.16
CA SER A 256 28.11 8.12 8.60
C SER A 256 29.46 8.22 9.30
N ILE A 257 30.57 8.06 8.57
CA ILE A 257 31.91 8.13 9.15
C ILE A 257 32.30 9.58 9.47
N ASN A 258 33.05 9.78 10.54
CA ASN A 258 33.63 11.09 10.83
C ASN A 258 34.68 11.45 9.76
N CYS A 259 34.68 12.70 9.31
CA CYS A 259 35.62 13.19 8.28
C CYS A 259 37.08 12.84 8.61
N PHE A 260 37.44 12.88 9.90
CA PHE A 260 38.81 12.68 10.35
C PHE A 260 39.24 11.21 10.51
N GLU A 261 38.35 10.25 10.25
CA GLU A 261 38.75 8.85 10.07
C GLU A 261 39.41 8.64 8.70
N CYS A 262 39.03 9.46 7.71
CA CYS A 262 39.63 9.44 6.38
C CYS A 262 40.71 10.53 6.22
N HIS A 263 40.46 11.71 6.81
CA HIS A 263 41.32 12.88 6.70
C HIS A 263 42.13 13.16 7.96
N THR A 264 43.35 13.60 7.77
CA THR A 264 44.21 14.06 8.87
C THR A 264 43.67 15.36 9.47
N LYS A 265 43.64 15.42 10.80
CA LYS A 265 43.29 16.65 11.53
C LYS A 265 44.36 17.71 11.26
N SER A 266 43.94 18.85 10.71
CA SER A 266 44.79 20.03 10.52
C SER A 266 44.17 21.24 11.20
N SER A 267 45.00 22.05 11.85
CA SER A 267 44.62 23.35 12.40
C SER A 267 44.76 24.51 11.41
N SER A 268 45.40 24.27 10.25
CA SER A 268 45.56 25.29 9.21
C SER A 268 44.41 25.24 8.21
N PRO A 269 43.69 26.35 7.96
CA PRO A 269 42.63 26.42 6.96
C PRO A 269 43.07 26.05 5.55
N THR A 270 44.34 26.28 5.19
CA THR A 270 44.83 26.02 3.83
C THR A 270 45.18 24.55 3.57
N THR A 271 45.38 23.74 4.62
CA THR A 271 45.81 22.33 4.49
C THR A 271 44.77 21.33 4.95
N VAL A 272 43.69 21.78 5.60
CA VAL A 272 42.60 20.89 6.04
C VAL A 272 41.92 20.22 4.83
N PHE A 273 41.71 18.90 4.93
CA PHE A 273 41.13 18.05 3.88
C PHE A 273 41.90 17.98 2.54
N GLN A 274 43.18 18.39 2.52
CA GLN A 274 44.03 18.35 1.32
C GLN A 274 44.90 17.08 1.20
N ASP A 275 44.75 16.14 2.12
CA ASP A 275 45.63 14.97 2.26
C ASP A 275 45.21 13.73 1.44
N LYS A 276 43.95 13.68 0.98
CA LYS A 276 43.37 12.52 0.29
C LYS A 276 42.60 12.89 -0.98
N THR A 277 43.17 13.78 -1.80
CA THR A 277 42.49 14.34 -2.98
C THR A 277 42.50 13.45 -4.24
N ALA A 278 43.24 12.33 -4.24
CA ALA A 278 43.44 11.47 -5.41
C ALA A 278 43.20 9.96 -5.14
N VAL A 279 42.35 9.63 -4.17
CA VAL A 279 41.98 8.23 -3.89
C VAL A 279 40.82 7.83 -4.80
N ALA A 280 41.00 6.81 -5.64
CA ALA A 280 39.91 6.25 -6.44
C ALA A 280 38.88 5.53 -5.55
N GLU A 281 37.60 5.72 -5.81
CA GLU A 281 36.49 5.10 -5.05
C GLU A 281 36.58 3.56 -5.03
N SER A 282 37.04 2.95 -6.12
CA SER A 282 37.20 1.50 -6.24
C SER A 282 38.44 0.94 -5.53
N ASN A 283 39.33 1.80 -5.00
CA ASN A 283 40.57 1.36 -4.37
C ASN A 283 40.37 1.09 -2.87
N CYS A 284 39.64 0.02 -2.55
CA CYS A 284 39.33 -0.36 -1.17
C CYS A 284 40.59 -0.56 -0.32
N VAL A 285 41.67 -1.07 -0.93
CA VAL A 285 42.93 -1.38 -0.24
C VAL A 285 43.72 -0.16 0.22
N ALA A 286 43.37 1.04 -0.26
CA ALA A 286 43.95 2.30 0.24
C ALA A 286 43.57 2.59 1.70
N CYS A 287 42.47 2.00 2.17
CA CYS A 287 41.92 2.21 3.51
C CYS A 287 41.68 0.90 4.29
N HIS A 288 41.44 -0.21 3.59
CA HIS A 288 41.14 -1.51 4.20
C HIS A 288 42.25 -2.53 3.93
N GLN A 289 42.52 -3.38 4.92
CA GLN A 289 43.45 -4.50 4.76
C GLN A 289 42.74 -5.69 4.12
N ASP A 290 43.34 -6.30 3.10
CA ASP A 290 42.81 -7.53 2.47
C ASP A 290 43.10 -8.77 3.34
N PRO A 291 42.06 -9.46 3.87
CA PRO A 291 42.25 -10.69 4.64
C PRO A 291 42.52 -11.93 3.78
N HIS A 292 42.42 -11.82 2.45
CA HIS A 292 42.58 -12.96 1.53
C HIS A 292 43.99 -13.09 0.97
N GLU A 293 44.94 -12.26 1.41
CA GLU A 293 46.33 -12.30 0.97
C GLU A 293 46.47 -12.22 -0.57
N ASN A 294 45.65 -11.38 -1.21
CA ASN A 294 45.62 -11.13 -2.65
C ASN A 294 45.21 -12.34 -3.52
N LYS A 295 44.61 -13.39 -2.94
CA LYS A 295 44.17 -14.60 -3.68
C LYS A 295 43.09 -14.34 -4.73
N TYR A 296 42.25 -13.32 -4.54
CA TYR A 296 41.10 -13.02 -5.41
C TYR A 296 41.23 -11.68 -6.17
N GLY A 297 42.42 -11.07 -6.14
CA GLY A 297 42.67 -9.73 -6.68
C GLY A 297 42.14 -8.60 -5.77
N GLN A 298 42.34 -7.36 -6.22
CA GLN A 298 42.03 -6.14 -5.43
C GLN A 298 40.68 -5.50 -5.78
N ASP A 299 39.90 -6.12 -6.67
CA ASP A 299 38.55 -5.65 -7.01
C ASP A 299 37.53 -6.21 -6.00
N CYS A 300 37.60 -5.68 -4.77
CA CYS A 300 36.76 -6.14 -3.67
C CYS A 300 35.27 -6.00 -3.96
N ALA A 301 34.87 -5.01 -4.78
CA ALA A 301 33.48 -4.70 -5.11
C ALA A 301 32.77 -5.77 -5.95
N LYS A 302 33.52 -6.76 -6.49
CA LYS A 302 32.94 -7.96 -7.12
C LYS A 302 32.20 -8.82 -6.10
N CYS A 303 32.75 -8.95 -4.90
CA CYS A 303 32.23 -9.84 -3.87
C CYS A 303 31.62 -9.08 -2.70
N HIS A 304 32.21 -7.96 -2.29
CA HIS A 304 31.83 -7.17 -1.13
C HIS A 304 31.02 -5.93 -1.53
N GLN A 305 30.25 -5.40 -0.59
CA GLN A 305 29.46 -4.18 -0.78
C GLN A 305 29.76 -3.13 0.32
N GLU A 306 29.55 -1.87 0.01
CA GLU A 306 29.94 -0.73 0.86
C GLU A 306 29.09 -0.60 2.13
N GLN A 307 27.97 -1.32 2.22
CA GLN A 307 27.16 -1.44 3.44
C GLN A 307 27.80 -2.37 4.47
N SER A 308 28.54 -3.39 4.04
CA SER A 308 29.23 -4.36 4.92
C SER A 308 30.15 -5.26 4.09
N PHE A 309 31.41 -5.40 4.52
CA PHE A 309 32.35 -6.39 3.95
C PHE A 309 31.94 -7.84 4.23
N ILE A 310 31.09 -8.10 5.23
CA ILE A 310 30.59 -9.44 5.54
C ILE A 310 29.39 -9.77 4.65
N ALA A 311 28.63 -8.75 4.24
CA ALA A 311 27.56 -8.93 3.28
C ALA A 311 28.17 -9.06 1.88
N LEU A 312 28.03 -10.24 1.28
CA LEU A 312 28.43 -10.45 -0.10
C LEU A 312 27.33 -9.95 -1.04
N LYS A 313 27.71 -9.50 -2.24
CA LYS A 313 26.76 -9.41 -3.35
C LYS A 313 26.22 -10.80 -3.68
N ALA A 314 25.11 -10.85 -4.43
CA ALA A 314 24.66 -12.11 -5.02
C ALA A 314 25.87 -12.75 -5.75
N MET A 315 26.16 -14.01 -5.43
CA MET A 315 27.25 -14.79 -6.04
C MET A 315 26.77 -15.46 -7.34
N ASP A 316 25.82 -14.82 -8.03
CA ASP A 316 25.20 -15.29 -9.27
C ASP A 316 26.18 -15.38 -10.44
N PHE A 317 27.36 -14.75 -10.30
CA PHE A 317 28.46 -14.83 -11.24
C PHE A 317 29.39 -16.04 -11.05
N PHE A 318 29.25 -16.80 -9.96
CA PHE A 318 30.13 -17.94 -9.69
C PHE A 318 29.64 -19.20 -10.41
N ASP A 319 30.41 -19.63 -11.41
CA ASP A 319 30.11 -20.81 -12.23
C ASP A 319 30.58 -22.10 -11.53
N HIS A 320 29.66 -22.99 -11.17
CA HIS A 320 30.00 -24.27 -10.56
C HIS A 320 30.55 -25.30 -11.56
N SER A 321 30.42 -25.06 -12.88
CA SER A 321 30.92 -25.99 -13.91
C SER A 321 32.45 -26.06 -13.96
N VAL A 322 33.15 -25.13 -13.30
CA VAL A 322 34.62 -25.13 -13.20
C VAL A 322 35.13 -25.81 -11.93
N THR A 323 34.22 -26.28 -11.08
CA THR A 323 34.53 -26.97 -9.82
C THR A 323 34.44 -28.48 -10.01
N ASP A 324 34.93 -29.24 -9.02
CA ASP A 324 34.86 -30.70 -9.04
C ASP A 324 33.43 -31.25 -8.81
N PHE A 325 32.46 -30.38 -8.50
CA PHE A 325 31.04 -30.72 -8.37
C PHE A 325 30.15 -29.77 -9.20
N PRO A 326 29.92 -30.08 -10.49
CA PRO A 326 28.96 -29.35 -11.31
C PRO A 326 27.54 -29.52 -10.75
N LEU A 327 26.81 -28.42 -10.57
CA LEU A 327 25.41 -28.48 -10.14
C LEU A 327 24.53 -28.96 -11.29
N GLU A 328 23.93 -30.14 -11.13
CA GLU A 328 23.04 -30.77 -12.12
C GLU A 328 21.66 -31.06 -11.53
N GLY A 329 20.65 -31.15 -12.39
CA GLY A 329 19.25 -31.37 -12.00
C GLY A 329 18.77 -30.44 -10.87
N GLN A 330 18.16 -31.02 -9.83
CA GLN A 330 17.59 -30.31 -8.68
C GLN A 330 18.64 -29.49 -7.90
N HIS A 331 19.92 -29.86 -7.92
CA HIS A 331 20.99 -29.12 -7.22
C HIS A 331 21.23 -27.72 -7.79
N GLN A 332 20.84 -27.45 -9.05
CA GLN A 332 20.94 -26.11 -9.65
C GLN A 332 20.07 -25.06 -8.95
N SER A 333 19.00 -25.50 -8.28
CA SER A 333 18.02 -24.64 -7.61
C SER A 333 18.23 -24.50 -6.10
N VAL A 334 19.25 -25.18 -5.57
CA VAL A 334 19.55 -25.22 -4.14
C VAL A 334 20.29 -23.95 -3.74
N ASP A 335 19.88 -23.35 -2.61
CA ASP A 335 20.58 -22.19 -2.05
C ASP A 335 22.02 -22.57 -1.68
N CYS A 336 22.99 -21.71 -2.00
CA CYS A 336 24.41 -21.99 -1.77
C CYS A 336 24.71 -22.39 -0.32
N ARG A 337 23.96 -21.88 0.67
CA ARG A 337 24.16 -22.18 2.09
C ARG A 337 23.69 -23.57 2.50
N ALA A 338 22.85 -24.23 1.70
CA ALA A 338 22.47 -25.61 1.97
C ALA A 338 23.66 -26.57 1.81
N CYS A 339 24.61 -26.24 0.93
CA CYS A 339 25.87 -26.98 0.79
C CYS A 339 27.00 -26.33 1.61
N HIS A 340 27.11 -25.01 1.58
CA HIS A 340 28.17 -24.26 2.26
C HIS A 340 27.74 -23.78 3.66
N GLU A 341 27.63 -24.70 4.60
CA GLU A 341 27.26 -24.39 6.00
C GLU A 341 28.29 -23.51 6.73
N LYS A 342 29.55 -23.56 6.29
CA LYS A 342 30.68 -22.81 6.86
C LYS A 342 31.05 -21.62 5.96
N ARG A 343 32.32 -21.51 5.57
CA ARG A 343 32.77 -20.55 4.57
C ARG A 343 32.61 -21.18 3.18
N PHE A 344 32.25 -20.39 2.17
CA PHE A 344 32.17 -20.85 0.78
C PHE A 344 33.46 -21.48 0.25
N SER A 345 34.62 -21.16 0.86
CA SER A 345 35.92 -21.76 0.54
C SER A 345 36.23 -23.08 1.26
N THR A 346 35.32 -23.57 2.10
CA THR A 346 35.52 -24.84 2.81
C THR A 346 35.27 -26.00 1.85
N PRO A 347 36.21 -26.94 1.67
CA PRO A 347 35.98 -28.13 0.86
C PRO A 347 34.79 -28.95 1.39
N ILE A 348 33.97 -29.47 0.48
CA ILE A 348 32.83 -30.34 0.76
C ILE A 348 33.14 -31.72 0.17
N ASP A 349 32.86 -32.78 0.91
CA ASP A 349 33.01 -34.16 0.43
C ASP A 349 31.72 -34.63 -0.24
N PHE A 350 31.71 -34.64 -1.57
CA PHE A 350 30.58 -35.04 -2.41
C PHE A 350 30.73 -36.45 -3.01
N THR A 351 31.62 -37.27 -2.46
CA THR A 351 31.89 -38.63 -3.00
C THR A 351 30.73 -39.61 -2.87
N ALA A 352 29.80 -39.37 -1.95
CA ALA A 352 28.57 -40.15 -1.78
C ALA A 352 27.39 -39.24 -1.41
N CYS A 353 26.19 -39.56 -1.90
CA CYS A 353 24.97 -38.80 -1.58
C CYS A 353 24.74 -38.70 -0.06
N GLN A 354 25.11 -39.76 0.67
CA GLN A 354 24.94 -39.88 2.12
C GLN A 354 25.80 -38.92 2.94
N ASN A 355 26.85 -38.35 2.34
CA ASN A 355 27.67 -37.33 2.99
C ASN A 355 26.91 -36.02 3.18
N CYS A 356 25.81 -35.83 2.45
CA CYS A 356 24.96 -34.64 2.53
C CYS A 356 23.49 -34.96 2.81
N HIS A 357 23.00 -36.14 2.44
CA HIS A 357 21.60 -36.56 2.57
C HIS A 357 21.46 -37.76 3.50
N ASP A 358 20.46 -37.74 4.37
CA ASP A 358 20.14 -38.90 5.18
C ASP A 358 19.48 -40.01 4.35
N ASP A 359 19.80 -41.27 4.64
CA ASP A 359 19.11 -42.42 4.05
C ASP A 359 17.69 -42.56 4.64
N TYR A 360 16.70 -42.07 3.90
CA TYR A 360 15.29 -42.18 4.27
C TYR A 360 14.83 -43.65 4.44
N HIS A 361 15.43 -44.57 3.67
CA HIS A 361 15.09 -45.99 3.71
C HIS A 361 15.68 -46.72 4.93
N GLN A 362 16.55 -46.08 5.70
CA GLN A 362 17.16 -46.63 6.91
C GLN A 362 17.75 -48.04 6.69
N GLY A 363 18.39 -48.25 5.55
CA GLY A 363 19.01 -49.54 5.21
C GLY A 363 18.04 -50.66 4.78
N GLN A 364 16.77 -50.37 4.47
CA GLN A 364 15.83 -51.37 3.91
C GLN A 364 16.33 -52.07 2.62
N PHE A 365 17.26 -51.44 1.90
CA PHE A 365 17.87 -52.01 0.70
C PHE A 365 19.31 -52.48 0.92
N ALA A 366 19.82 -52.42 2.15
CA ALA A 366 21.19 -52.80 2.45
C ALA A 366 21.36 -54.33 2.42
N GLU A 367 22.32 -54.80 1.61
CA GLU A 367 22.73 -56.21 1.58
C GLU A 367 24.09 -56.34 2.27
N GLY A 368 24.19 -57.21 3.28
CA GLY A 368 25.42 -57.35 4.07
C GLY A 368 25.83 -56.08 4.83
N GLY A 369 24.89 -55.17 5.09
CA GLY A 369 25.14 -53.89 5.77
C GLY A 369 25.64 -52.76 4.85
N ILE A 370 25.61 -52.97 3.53
CA ILE A 370 25.99 -51.97 2.54
C ILE A 370 24.74 -51.56 1.75
N SER A 371 24.35 -50.30 1.85
CA SER A 371 23.27 -49.74 1.03
C SER A 371 23.74 -49.55 -0.42
N PRO A 372 22.90 -49.84 -1.43
CA PRO A 372 23.22 -49.59 -2.82
C PRO A 372 23.34 -48.09 -3.10
N ASP A 373 24.02 -47.74 -4.19
CA ASP A 373 24.14 -46.35 -4.62
C ASP A 373 22.76 -45.78 -4.96
N CYS A 374 22.47 -44.60 -4.43
CA CYS A 374 21.15 -43.97 -4.52
C CYS A 374 20.74 -43.70 -5.98
N ASP A 375 21.71 -43.49 -6.87
CA ASP A 375 21.52 -43.23 -8.31
C ASP A 375 20.98 -44.43 -9.09
N THR A 376 21.01 -45.63 -8.50
CA THR A 376 20.39 -46.84 -9.07
C THR A 376 18.87 -46.67 -9.20
N CYS A 377 18.26 -45.92 -8.27
CA CYS A 377 16.82 -45.72 -8.18
C CYS A 377 16.40 -44.25 -8.29
N HIS A 378 17.19 -43.33 -7.77
CA HIS A 378 16.91 -41.89 -7.79
C HIS A 378 17.75 -41.18 -8.86
N SER A 379 17.27 -40.06 -9.35
CA SER A 379 17.99 -39.26 -10.34
C SER A 379 18.07 -37.82 -9.87
N LEU A 380 19.08 -37.09 -10.35
CA LEU A 380 19.19 -35.67 -10.06
C LEU A 380 18.07 -34.84 -10.72
N GLU A 381 17.41 -35.35 -11.76
CA GLU A 381 16.40 -34.60 -12.52
C GLU A 381 15.05 -34.49 -11.81
N GLN A 382 14.70 -35.49 -10.99
CA GLN A 382 13.42 -35.56 -10.29
C GLN A 382 13.61 -35.41 -8.77
N PRO A 383 12.60 -34.91 -8.03
CA PRO A 383 12.62 -34.96 -6.58
C PRO A 383 12.84 -36.38 -6.06
N PHE A 384 13.53 -36.55 -4.94
CA PHE A 384 13.81 -37.87 -4.32
C PHE A 384 12.54 -38.64 -3.89
N THR A 385 11.36 -38.01 -3.93
CA THR A 385 10.07 -38.70 -3.81
C THR A 385 9.72 -39.57 -5.02
N PHE A 386 10.43 -39.40 -6.14
CA PHE A 386 10.30 -40.22 -7.34
C PHE A 386 11.41 -41.27 -7.41
N THR A 387 11.05 -42.44 -7.95
CA THR A 387 11.95 -43.58 -8.15
C THR A 387 11.84 -44.09 -9.58
N SER A 388 12.94 -44.62 -10.11
CA SER A 388 13.01 -45.36 -11.36
C SER A 388 12.59 -46.83 -11.21
N PHE A 389 12.10 -47.22 -10.02
CA PHE A 389 11.53 -48.53 -9.76
C PHE A 389 10.13 -48.63 -10.41
N SER A 390 10.02 -49.39 -11.50
CA SER A 390 8.79 -49.53 -12.29
C SER A 390 7.93 -50.71 -11.85
N ILE A 391 6.67 -50.73 -12.31
CA ILE A 391 5.76 -51.87 -12.14
C ILE A 391 6.38 -53.14 -12.75
N ASP A 392 7.08 -53.04 -13.88
CA ASP A 392 7.77 -54.17 -14.48
C ASP A 392 8.82 -54.77 -13.54
N LYS A 393 9.58 -53.93 -12.81
CA LYS A 393 10.54 -54.40 -11.80
C LYS A 393 9.83 -55.02 -10.58
N HIS A 394 8.60 -54.60 -10.27
CA HIS A 394 7.80 -55.21 -9.21
C HIS A 394 7.43 -56.66 -9.54
N GLN A 395 7.30 -56.99 -10.83
CA GLN A 395 6.98 -58.34 -11.28
C GLN A 395 8.09 -59.37 -10.97
N ASP A 396 9.33 -58.91 -10.81
CA ASP A 396 10.49 -59.72 -10.47
C ASP A 396 10.66 -59.93 -8.95
N THR A 397 9.74 -59.39 -8.14
CA THR A 397 9.80 -59.49 -6.68
C THR A 397 9.03 -60.70 -6.13
N ALA A 398 9.09 -60.90 -4.81
CA ALA A 398 8.34 -61.96 -4.13
C ALA A 398 6.80 -61.76 -4.17
N PHE A 399 6.32 -60.56 -4.50
CA PHE A 399 4.89 -60.26 -4.65
C PHE A 399 4.62 -59.63 -6.02
N PRO A 400 4.41 -60.41 -7.08
CA PRO A 400 4.07 -59.85 -8.39
C PRO A 400 2.65 -59.25 -8.38
N LEU A 401 2.50 -58.03 -8.88
CA LEU A 401 1.19 -57.35 -8.87
C LEU A 401 0.25 -57.96 -9.92
N ALA A 402 -0.79 -58.65 -9.48
CA ALA A 402 -1.78 -59.30 -10.33
C ALA A 402 -3.20 -58.76 -10.08
N GLY A 403 -4.02 -58.75 -11.13
CA GLY A 403 -5.41 -58.32 -11.07
C GLY A 403 -5.56 -56.88 -10.56
N ALA A 404 -6.46 -56.67 -9.58
CA ALA A 404 -6.73 -55.36 -9.02
C ALA A 404 -5.50 -54.73 -8.32
N HIS A 405 -4.57 -55.55 -7.78
CA HIS A 405 -3.37 -55.05 -7.10
C HIS A 405 -2.45 -54.23 -8.01
N ALA A 406 -2.42 -54.52 -9.32
CA ALA A 406 -1.62 -53.75 -10.28
C ALA A 406 -2.15 -52.33 -10.51
N ALA A 407 -3.44 -52.09 -10.22
CA ALA A 407 -4.08 -50.79 -10.29
C ALA A 407 -4.11 -50.06 -8.93
N THR A 408 -3.68 -50.72 -7.86
CA THR A 408 -3.63 -50.14 -6.51
C THR A 408 -2.47 -49.16 -6.41
N PRO A 409 -2.69 -47.95 -5.85
CA PRO A 409 -1.60 -47.00 -5.67
C PRO A 409 -0.57 -47.53 -4.66
N CYS A 410 0.72 -47.33 -4.94
CA CYS A 410 1.82 -47.91 -4.14
C CYS A 410 1.73 -47.59 -2.64
N PHE A 411 1.22 -46.41 -2.27
CA PHE A 411 1.11 -46.00 -0.87
C PHE A 411 0.16 -46.88 -0.06
N ALA A 412 -0.81 -47.56 -0.70
CA ALA A 412 -1.76 -48.41 0.01
C ALA A 412 -1.09 -49.65 0.61
N CYS A 413 0.07 -50.05 0.08
CA CYS A 413 0.84 -51.18 0.58
C CYS A 413 2.15 -50.73 1.25
N HIS A 414 2.79 -49.69 0.69
CA HIS A 414 4.11 -49.26 1.12
C HIS A 414 4.09 -48.10 2.11
N VAL A 415 2.96 -47.54 2.50
CA VAL A 415 2.92 -46.54 3.58
C VAL A 415 2.28 -47.14 4.81
N ASP A 416 3.08 -47.32 5.85
CA ASP A 416 2.57 -47.77 7.14
C ASP A 416 1.67 -46.69 7.76
N GLU A 417 0.45 -47.07 8.16
CA GLU A 417 -0.55 -46.11 8.66
C GLU A 417 -0.12 -45.46 9.99
N ALA A 418 0.61 -46.18 10.83
CA ALA A 418 1.01 -45.72 12.16
C ALA A 418 2.14 -44.69 12.09
N SER A 419 3.20 -44.99 11.34
CA SER A 419 4.38 -44.15 11.17
C SER A 419 4.25 -43.14 10.03
N LYS A 420 3.28 -43.34 9.12
CA LYS A 420 3.09 -42.56 7.89
C LYS A 420 4.35 -42.51 7.01
N ARG A 421 5.17 -43.55 7.10
CA ARG A 421 6.46 -43.64 6.42
C ARG A 421 6.39 -44.67 5.30
N TRP A 422 7.15 -44.45 4.23
CA TRP A 422 7.29 -45.48 3.20
C TRP A 422 8.18 -46.63 3.69
N GLU A 423 7.69 -47.85 3.56
CA GLU A 423 8.38 -49.10 3.86
C GLU A 423 8.23 -50.08 2.70
N PHE A 424 9.36 -50.64 2.25
CA PHE A 424 9.42 -51.45 1.01
C PHE A 424 9.81 -52.91 1.25
N ARG A 425 10.10 -53.31 2.49
CA ARG A 425 10.48 -54.67 2.88
C ARG A 425 9.58 -55.19 3.99
N ASP A 426 9.52 -56.52 4.12
CA ASP A 426 8.87 -57.23 5.24
C ASP A 426 7.37 -56.93 5.44
N ILE A 427 6.64 -56.65 4.36
CA ILE A 427 5.20 -56.27 4.37
C ILE A 427 4.28 -57.51 4.48
N GLY A 428 4.73 -58.67 4.00
CA GLY A 428 3.91 -59.87 3.85
C GLY A 428 3.52 -60.15 2.39
N ILE A 429 3.07 -61.37 2.12
CA ILE A 429 2.69 -61.84 0.76
C ILE A 429 1.40 -62.66 0.74
N ALA A 430 0.91 -63.11 1.90
CA ALA A 430 -0.37 -63.79 2.02
C ALA A 430 -1.51 -62.77 2.03
N CYS A 431 -2.71 -63.16 1.58
CA CYS A 431 -3.86 -62.26 1.57
C CYS A 431 -4.17 -61.71 2.96
N ILE A 432 -4.03 -62.55 4.00
CA ILE A 432 -4.28 -62.16 5.39
C ILE A 432 -3.22 -61.25 6.00
N ASP A 433 -2.07 -61.08 5.35
CA ASP A 433 -1.06 -60.13 5.80
C ASP A 433 -1.53 -58.68 5.58
N CYS A 434 -2.44 -58.48 4.61
CA CYS A 434 -2.94 -57.16 4.20
C CYS A 434 -4.47 -57.01 4.33
N HIS A 435 -5.23 -58.10 4.29
CA HIS A 435 -6.69 -58.09 4.29
C HIS A 435 -7.26 -58.84 5.49
N ASP A 436 -8.30 -58.27 6.09
CA ASP A 436 -9.02 -58.93 7.18
C ASP A 436 -9.81 -60.14 6.67
N ASN A 437 -9.64 -61.27 7.35
CA ASN A 437 -10.45 -62.45 7.12
C ASN A 437 -11.82 -62.31 7.80
N ILE A 438 -12.83 -61.83 7.05
CA ILE A 438 -14.20 -61.67 7.54
C ILE A 438 -14.91 -62.99 7.85
N HIS A 439 -14.40 -64.12 7.36
CA HIS A 439 -15.03 -65.42 7.57
C HIS A 439 -14.59 -66.07 8.89
N GLU A 440 -13.47 -65.63 9.48
CA GLU A 440 -12.90 -66.19 10.70
C GLU A 440 -12.89 -67.75 10.66
N ASN A 441 -13.71 -68.39 11.52
CA ASN A 441 -13.88 -69.85 11.60
C ASN A 441 -15.23 -70.34 11.06
N ALA A 442 -15.98 -69.50 10.34
CA ALA A 442 -17.31 -69.84 9.82
C ALA A 442 -17.26 -70.87 8.68
N ILE A 443 -16.13 -70.94 7.96
CA ILE A 443 -15.88 -71.92 6.91
C ILE A 443 -14.99 -73.05 7.45
N PRO A 444 -15.41 -74.32 7.34
CA PRO A 444 -14.57 -75.44 7.77
C PRO A 444 -13.25 -75.52 6.98
N GLU A 445 -12.14 -75.75 7.70
CA GLU A 445 -10.76 -75.84 7.16
C GLU A 445 -10.63 -76.73 5.90
N ARG A 446 -11.41 -77.82 5.82
CA ARG A 446 -11.41 -78.73 4.66
C ARG A 446 -11.73 -78.06 3.32
N TYR A 447 -12.41 -76.91 3.32
CA TYR A 447 -12.78 -76.15 2.13
C TYR A 447 -11.89 -74.91 1.92
N TYR A 448 -11.06 -74.58 2.91
CA TYR A 448 -10.26 -73.36 2.97
C TYR A 448 -8.97 -73.60 3.76
N PRO A 449 -8.07 -74.48 3.28
CA PRO A 449 -6.88 -74.86 4.03
C PRO A 449 -5.90 -73.70 4.17
N GLU A 450 -5.25 -73.62 5.33
CA GLU A 450 -4.18 -72.65 5.64
C GLU A 450 -4.61 -71.18 5.50
N GLN A 451 -5.91 -70.91 5.55
CA GLN A 451 -6.47 -69.60 5.27
C GLN A 451 -6.07 -69.05 3.88
N ASN A 452 -6.03 -69.93 2.87
CA ASN A 452 -5.69 -69.53 1.52
C ASN A 452 -6.91 -68.97 0.75
N CYS A 453 -7.09 -67.64 0.78
CA CYS A 453 -8.20 -66.90 0.12
C CYS A 453 -8.39 -67.29 -1.35
N ALA A 454 -7.30 -67.63 -2.03
CA ALA A 454 -7.30 -68.00 -3.45
C ALA A 454 -8.06 -69.30 -3.75
N SER A 455 -8.48 -70.04 -2.71
CA SER A 455 -9.32 -71.25 -2.85
C SER A 455 -10.74 -70.91 -3.32
N CYS A 456 -11.22 -69.70 -3.04
CA CYS A 456 -12.57 -69.24 -3.37
C CYS A 456 -12.58 -67.87 -4.07
N HIS A 457 -11.62 -66.98 -3.76
CA HIS A 457 -11.54 -65.63 -4.30
C HIS A 457 -10.41 -65.49 -5.34
N GLY A 458 -10.60 -64.64 -6.34
CA GLY A 458 -9.55 -64.29 -7.31
C GLY A 458 -9.03 -62.86 -7.10
N PRO A 459 -7.74 -62.58 -7.35
CA PRO A 459 -7.19 -61.23 -7.24
C PRO A 459 -7.71 -60.27 -8.33
N GLU A 460 -8.34 -60.76 -9.39
CA GLU A 460 -8.94 -59.94 -10.46
C GLU A 460 -10.30 -59.35 -10.06
N ALA A 461 -11.11 -60.13 -9.34
CA ALA A 461 -12.46 -59.74 -8.93
C ALA A 461 -12.83 -60.46 -7.61
N TRP A 462 -12.64 -59.78 -6.49
CA TRP A 462 -12.81 -60.38 -5.15
C TRP A 462 -14.23 -60.89 -4.90
N ASP A 463 -15.24 -60.16 -5.37
CA ASP A 463 -16.66 -60.52 -5.20
C ASP A 463 -17.10 -61.70 -6.10
N ALA A 464 -16.28 -62.06 -7.09
CA ALA A 464 -16.53 -63.23 -7.94
C ALA A 464 -16.03 -64.49 -7.24
N VAL A 465 -16.84 -64.98 -6.28
CA VAL A 465 -16.53 -66.20 -5.52
C VAL A 465 -16.77 -67.43 -6.40
N ASN A 466 -15.77 -68.32 -6.48
CA ASN A 466 -15.87 -69.58 -7.21
C ASN A 466 -15.80 -70.76 -6.23
N PHE A 467 -16.97 -71.31 -5.87
CA PHE A 467 -17.07 -72.51 -5.04
C PHE A 467 -18.05 -73.52 -5.63
N ASP A 468 -17.62 -74.77 -5.77
CA ASP A 468 -18.44 -75.84 -6.33
C ASP A 468 -19.32 -76.50 -5.23
N HIS A 469 -20.62 -76.20 -5.26
CA HIS A 469 -21.60 -76.75 -4.32
C HIS A 469 -21.85 -78.26 -4.47
N ASN A 470 -21.39 -78.89 -5.56
CA ASN A 470 -21.43 -80.36 -5.68
C ASN A 470 -20.50 -81.06 -4.67
N GLN A 471 -19.62 -80.32 -4.00
CA GLN A 471 -18.80 -80.81 -2.89
C GLN A 471 -19.58 -80.91 -1.57
N THR A 472 -20.85 -80.50 -1.55
CA THR A 472 -21.73 -80.46 -0.37
C THR A 472 -22.94 -81.39 -0.53
N ASP A 473 -23.69 -81.59 0.55
CA ASP A 473 -24.91 -82.42 0.55
C ASP A 473 -26.12 -81.72 -0.11
N TRP A 474 -25.99 -80.46 -0.55
CA TRP A 474 -27.06 -79.71 -1.22
C TRP A 474 -26.57 -79.05 -2.53
N PRO A 475 -26.55 -79.81 -3.65
CA PRO A 475 -26.19 -79.26 -4.95
C PRO A 475 -27.19 -78.21 -5.43
N LEU A 476 -26.69 -77.04 -5.81
CA LEU A 476 -27.53 -75.97 -6.36
C LEU A 476 -28.04 -76.34 -7.76
N THR A 477 -29.34 -76.15 -8.00
CA THR A 477 -29.99 -76.40 -9.29
C THR A 477 -30.96 -75.29 -9.65
N GLY A 478 -31.26 -75.16 -10.95
CA GLY A 478 -32.18 -74.14 -11.45
C GLY A 478 -31.67 -72.73 -11.15
N ARG A 479 -32.56 -71.85 -10.69
CA ARG A 479 -32.21 -70.45 -10.41
C ARG A 479 -31.31 -70.25 -9.20
N HIS A 480 -31.15 -71.26 -8.34
CA HIS A 480 -30.23 -71.16 -7.20
C HIS A 480 -28.76 -71.06 -7.63
N LEU A 481 -28.40 -71.49 -8.86
CA LEU A 481 -27.05 -71.29 -9.41
C LEU A 481 -26.69 -69.82 -9.65
N GLU A 482 -27.71 -68.96 -9.77
CA GLU A 482 -27.56 -67.51 -9.97
C GLU A 482 -27.66 -66.73 -8.65
N ALA A 483 -27.99 -67.40 -7.54
CA ALA A 483 -28.12 -66.77 -6.24
C ALA A 483 -26.74 -66.42 -5.68
N ALA A 484 -26.61 -65.21 -5.14
CA ALA A 484 -25.40 -64.81 -4.43
C ALA A 484 -25.26 -65.61 -3.13
N CYS A 485 -24.03 -66.00 -2.75
CA CYS A 485 -23.79 -66.76 -1.53
C CYS A 485 -24.39 -66.10 -0.28
N SER A 486 -24.41 -64.77 -0.23
CA SER A 486 -24.99 -64.00 0.88
C SER A 486 -26.49 -64.18 1.06
N GLN A 487 -27.23 -64.57 0.01
CA GLN A 487 -28.67 -64.83 0.13
C GLN A 487 -28.98 -66.10 0.93
N CYS A 488 -28.02 -67.01 1.06
CA CYS A 488 -28.18 -68.27 1.79
C CYS A 488 -27.32 -68.33 3.05
N HIS A 489 -26.06 -67.89 2.96
CA HIS A 489 -25.06 -68.07 4.02
C HIS A 489 -24.97 -66.91 5.00
N PHE A 490 -25.61 -65.77 4.72
CA PHE A 490 -25.43 -64.55 5.51
C PHE A 490 -26.77 -64.11 6.08
N GLU A 491 -26.77 -63.80 7.37
CA GLU A 491 -27.85 -63.06 8.00
C GLU A 491 -27.43 -61.59 8.05
N ILE A 492 -28.20 -60.70 7.41
CA ILE A 492 -27.87 -59.28 7.28
C ILE A 492 -28.94 -58.46 8.00
N SER A 493 -28.52 -57.49 8.81
CA SER A 493 -29.43 -56.60 9.54
C SER A 493 -30.10 -55.59 8.61
N GLU A 494 -31.17 -54.93 9.09
CA GLU A 494 -31.82 -53.81 8.38
C GLU A 494 -30.87 -52.64 8.04
N LYS A 495 -29.69 -52.58 8.68
CA LYS A 495 -28.65 -51.57 8.41
C LYS A 495 -27.51 -52.10 7.52
N GLU A 496 -27.74 -53.20 6.79
CA GLU A 496 -26.78 -53.82 5.89
C GLU A 496 -25.52 -54.37 6.58
N THR A 497 -25.60 -54.68 7.88
CA THR A 497 -24.48 -55.28 8.63
C THR A 497 -24.64 -56.79 8.73
N ILE A 498 -23.57 -57.55 8.52
CA ILE A 498 -23.58 -59.01 8.72
C ILE A 498 -23.78 -59.32 10.21
N ILE A 499 -24.89 -59.98 10.54
CA ILE A 499 -25.22 -60.47 11.89
C ILE A 499 -24.53 -61.81 12.13
N SER A 500 -24.61 -62.71 11.16
CA SER A 500 -24.01 -64.04 11.24
C SER A 500 -23.67 -64.58 9.85
N GLN A 501 -22.66 -65.45 9.80
CA GLN A 501 -22.31 -66.22 8.61
C GLN A 501 -22.41 -67.69 8.96
N ASN A 502 -23.13 -68.46 8.17
CA ASN A 502 -23.27 -69.89 8.36
C ASN A 502 -23.14 -70.67 7.05
N PHE A 503 -22.01 -71.38 6.93
CA PHE A 503 -21.71 -72.21 5.77
C PHE A 503 -22.04 -73.70 6.00
N THR A 504 -22.61 -74.06 7.15
CA THR A 504 -22.93 -75.45 7.51
C THR A 504 -24.33 -75.60 8.09
N ASN A 505 -24.98 -76.75 7.87
CA ASN A 505 -26.28 -77.07 8.48
C ASN A 505 -27.39 -76.04 8.23
N LEU A 506 -27.39 -75.37 7.08
CA LEU A 506 -28.51 -74.53 6.66
C LEU A 506 -29.75 -75.40 6.43
N ASN A 507 -30.93 -74.84 6.73
CA ASN A 507 -32.18 -75.50 6.38
C ASN A 507 -32.36 -75.49 4.85
N THR A 508 -32.69 -76.65 4.28
CA THR A 508 -32.87 -76.85 2.83
C THR A 508 -34.34 -76.92 2.42
N ASP A 509 -35.26 -76.77 3.38
CA ASP A 509 -36.70 -76.70 3.12
C ASP A 509 -37.07 -75.39 2.40
N CYS A 510 -37.89 -75.46 1.36
CA CYS A 510 -38.23 -74.27 0.56
C CYS A 510 -38.84 -73.14 1.42
N ALA A 511 -39.64 -73.49 2.42
CA ALA A 511 -40.33 -72.56 3.30
C ALA A 511 -39.40 -71.87 4.32
N SER A 512 -38.15 -72.32 4.49
CA SER A 512 -37.19 -71.60 5.34
C SER A 512 -36.64 -70.34 4.69
N CYS A 513 -36.74 -70.23 3.37
CA CYS A 513 -36.22 -69.10 2.60
C CYS A 513 -37.30 -68.38 1.78
N HIS A 514 -38.37 -69.09 1.39
CA HIS A 514 -39.45 -68.54 0.59
C HIS A 514 -40.74 -68.49 1.37
N GLU A 515 -41.43 -67.36 1.24
CA GLU A 515 -42.74 -67.17 1.84
C GLU A 515 -43.75 -68.18 1.28
N ASN A 516 -44.43 -68.88 2.18
CA ASN A 516 -45.49 -69.81 1.81
C ASN A 516 -46.81 -69.06 1.58
N ILE A 517 -47.03 -68.62 0.33
CA ILE A 517 -48.28 -67.95 -0.08
C ILE A 517 -49.53 -68.84 -0.05
N HIS A 518 -49.39 -70.13 0.23
CA HIS A 518 -50.49 -71.09 0.26
C HIS A 518 -51.02 -71.37 1.67
N ASP A 519 -50.40 -70.81 2.71
CA ASP A 519 -50.68 -71.13 4.10
C ASP A 519 -50.72 -72.66 4.33
N ASP A 520 -51.66 -73.13 5.16
CA ASP A 520 -51.92 -74.54 5.42
C ASP A 520 -52.78 -75.21 4.34
N SER A 521 -53.09 -74.53 3.23
CA SER A 521 -54.01 -75.05 2.21
C SER A 521 -53.52 -76.36 1.60
N PHE A 522 -52.20 -76.56 1.49
CA PHE A 522 -51.60 -77.78 0.97
C PHE A 522 -50.77 -78.56 2.01
N ALA A 523 -50.84 -78.17 3.27
CA ALA A 523 -50.13 -78.83 4.34
C ALA A 523 -50.65 -80.26 4.56
N VAL A 524 -49.72 -81.21 4.69
CA VAL A 524 -49.99 -82.58 5.12
C VAL A 524 -49.30 -82.76 6.47
N ASN A 525 -50.08 -83.03 7.52
CA ASN A 525 -49.59 -83.07 8.91
C ASN A 525 -48.87 -81.77 9.35
N GLY A 526 -49.30 -80.62 8.83
CA GLY A 526 -48.71 -79.32 9.16
C GLY A 526 -47.46 -78.94 8.35
N VAL A 527 -47.08 -79.72 7.33
CA VAL A 527 -45.92 -79.41 6.45
C VAL A 527 -46.37 -79.26 5.01
N THR A 528 -46.00 -78.14 4.38
CA THR A 528 -46.25 -77.86 2.95
C THR A 528 -44.99 -78.16 2.13
N GLU A 529 -44.90 -79.39 1.62
CA GLU A 529 -43.80 -79.83 0.74
C GLU A 529 -43.91 -79.19 -0.66
N CYS A 530 -43.27 -78.03 -0.85
CA CYS A 530 -43.33 -77.26 -2.11
C CYS A 530 -42.85 -78.07 -3.33
N SER A 531 -41.85 -78.92 -3.14
CA SER A 531 -41.22 -79.74 -4.19
C SER A 531 -42.16 -80.79 -4.81
N ARG A 532 -43.33 -81.05 -4.20
CA ARG A 532 -44.40 -81.88 -4.78
C ARG A 532 -45.01 -81.25 -6.02
N CYS A 533 -45.05 -79.93 -6.08
CA CYS A 533 -45.70 -79.17 -7.15
C CYS A 533 -44.71 -78.30 -7.93
N HIS A 534 -43.72 -77.72 -7.25
CA HIS A 534 -42.77 -76.76 -7.84
C HIS A 534 -41.41 -77.39 -8.18
N VAL A 535 -40.64 -76.69 -9.00
CA VAL A 535 -39.26 -77.01 -9.41
C VAL A 535 -38.32 -75.85 -9.06
N THR A 536 -37.01 -76.07 -9.04
CA THR A 536 -36.03 -75.03 -8.66
C THR A 536 -35.73 -74.03 -9.79
N SER A 537 -36.19 -74.28 -11.01
CA SER A 537 -36.08 -73.36 -12.15
C SER A 537 -37.22 -72.34 -12.21
N SER A 538 -38.38 -72.64 -11.62
CA SER A 538 -39.55 -71.76 -11.67
C SER A 538 -40.57 -72.09 -10.56
N TRP A 539 -41.31 -71.08 -10.08
CA TRP A 539 -42.45 -71.28 -9.17
C TRP A 539 -43.73 -71.72 -9.87
N LEU A 540 -43.70 -72.01 -11.17
CA LEU A 540 -44.85 -72.64 -11.80
C LEU A 540 -45.02 -74.05 -11.21
N PRO A 541 -46.25 -74.47 -10.89
CA PRO A 541 -46.51 -75.79 -10.31
C PRO A 541 -46.42 -76.87 -11.40
N GLU A 542 -45.25 -77.02 -12.02
CA GLU A 542 -44.99 -77.91 -13.17
C GLU A 542 -45.27 -79.38 -12.87
N LYS A 543 -45.24 -79.77 -11.59
CA LYS A 543 -45.55 -81.14 -11.14
C LYS A 543 -47.01 -81.33 -10.73
N PHE A 544 -47.81 -80.27 -10.65
CA PHE A 544 -49.23 -80.37 -10.27
C PHE A 544 -50.10 -80.78 -11.45
N ASN A 545 -50.98 -81.76 -11.21
CA ASN A 545 -51.92 -82.26 -12.22
C ASN A 545 -53.36 -82.10 -11.72
N HIS A 546 -54.17 -81.32 -12.43
CA HIS A 546 -55.56 -81.04 -12.03
C HIS A 546 -56.48 -82.27 -12.14
N ASN A 547 -56.09 -83.28 -12.92
CA ASN A 547 -56.84 -84.55 -13.02
C ASN A 547 -56.85 -85.35 -11.71
N ASP A 548 -55.92 -85.06 -10.79
CA ASP A 548 -55.84 -85.72 -9.49
C ASP A 548 -56.74 -85.05 -8.43
N THR A 549 -57.56 -84.07 -8.85
CA THR A 549 -58.44 -83.31 -7.96
C THR A 549 -59.90 -83.79 -8.03
N ARG A 550 -60.75 -83.26 -7.14
CA ARG A 550 -62.20 -83.53 -7.12
C ARG A 550 -62.94 -82.99 -8.36
N PHE A 551 -62.29 -82.15 -9.16
CA PHE A 551 -62.86 -81.59 -10.38
C PHE A 551 -61.82 -81.68 -11.51
N PRO A 552 -61.68 -82.82 -12.20
CA PRO A 552 -60.80 -82.94 -13.35
C PRO A 552 -61.20 -81.94 -14.44
N LEU A 553 -60.26 -81.11 -14.89
CA LEU A 553 -60.51 -80.19 -16.00
C LEU A 553 -60.65 -81.03 -17.27
N THR A 554 -61.85 -81.05 -17.83
CA THR A 554 -62.15 -81.76 -19.07
C THR A 554 -62.87 -80.84 -20.05
N GLY A 555 -62.63 -81.07 -21.34
CA GLY A 555 -63.23 -80.27 -22.40
C GLY A 555 -62.77 -78.82 -22.32
N LYS A 556 -63.69 -77.85 -22.41
CA LYS A 556 -63.32 -76.42 -22.45
C LYS A 556 -62.68 -75.88 -21.17
N HIS A 557 -62.77 -76.61 -20.05
CA HIS A 557 -62.11 -76.21 -18.80
C HIS A 557 -60.58 -76.40 -18.83
N GLU A 558 -60.04 -77.22 -19.74
CA GLU A 558 -58.59 -77.42 -19.88
C GLU A 558 -57.87 -76.18 -20.45
N GLU A 559 -58.61 -75.36 -21.22
CA GLU A 559 -58.09 -74.16 -21.88
C GLU A 559 -58.24 -72.90 -20.99
N LEU A 560 -58.86 -73.01 -19.82
CA LEU A 560 -59.11 -71.87 -18.92
C LEU A 560 -57.90 -71.55 -18.06
N ASP A 561 -57.67 -70.26 -17.84
CA ASP A 561 -56.71 -69.80 -16.84
C ASP A 561 -57.18 -70.21 -15.43
N CYS A 562 -56.24 -70.66 -14.59
CA CYS A 562 -56.52 -71.07 -13.21
C CYS A 562 -57.33 -70.01 -12.43
N ARG A 563 -57.08 -68.73 -12.68
CA ARG A 563 -57.76 -67.60 -12.01
C ARG A 563 -59.22 -67.44 -12.40
N ALA A 564 -59.65 -68.04 -13.52
CA ALA A 564 -61.06 -68.06 -13.89
C ALA A 564 -61.90 -68.89 -12.91
N CYS A 565 -61.28 -69.87 -12.24
CA CYS A 565 -61.93 -70.72 -11.25
C CYS A 565 -61.47 -70.39 -9.82
N HIS A 566 -60.19 -70.06 -9.63
CA HIS A 566 -59.60 -69.78 -8.33
C HIS A 566 -59.55 -68.27 -8.07
N GLU A 567 -60.63 -67.77 -7.48
CA GLU A 567 -60.75 -66.38 -7.06
C GLU A 567 -59.89 -66.10 -5.82
N SER A 568 -59.35 -64.88 -5.75
CA SER A 568 -58.70 -64.36 -4.56
C SER A 568 -59.73 -63.79 -3.60
N GLN A 569 -59.77 -64.29 -2.36
CA GLN A 569 -60.52 -63.66 -1.27
C GLN A 569 -59.59 -62.84 -0.39
N ASN A 570 -60.12 -61.75 0.16
CA ASN A 570 -59.37 -60.88 1.05
C ASN A 570 -59.61 -61.33 2.49
N ASN A 571 -58.79 -62.27 2.98
CA ASN A 571 -58.83 -62.68 4.38
C ASN A 571 -57.84 -61.81 5.16
N GLN A 572 -58.37 -60.96 6.04
CA GLN A 572 -57.58 -60.13 6.98
C GLN A 572 -56.56 -59.15 6.35
N GLY A 573 -56.74 -58.76 5.09
CA GLY A 573 -55.95 -57.72 4.42
C GLY A 573 -54.90 -58.25 3.42
N GLU A 574 -54.73 -59.56 3.32
CA GLU A 574 -53.85 -60.23 2.35
C GLU A 574 -54.71 -60.99 1.31
N PRO A 575 -54.52 -60.75 -0.01
CA PRO A 575 -55.28 -61.42 -1.05
C PRO A 575 -54.84 -62.89 -1.19
N THR A 576 -55.63 -63.82 -0.67
CA THR A 576 -55.36 -65.27 -0.71
C THR A 576 -56.20 -65.95 -1.79
N VAL A 577 -55.54 -66.70 -2.68
CA VAL A 577 -56.21 -67.46 -3.74
C VAL A 577 -56.81 -68.74 -3.16
N ILE A 578 -58.11 -68.95 -3.35
CA ILE A 578 -58.79 -70.15 -2.86
C ILE A 578 -58.62 -71.29 -3.88
N TYR A 579 -57.61 -72.12 -3.64
CA TYR A 579 -57.37 -73.30 -4.47
C TYR A 579 -58.33 -74.46 -4.18
N LYS A 580 -58.85 -74.56 -2.95
CA LYS A 580 -59.80 -75.61 -2.54
C LYS A 580 -61.24 -75.09 -2.57
N LEU A 581 -61.88 -75.19 -3.73
CA LEU A 581 -63.29 -74.82 -3.88
C LEU A 581 -64.20 -75.85 -3.19
N ASN A 582 -65.16 -75.37 -2.39
CA ASN A 582 -66.18 -76.18 -1.72
C ASN A 582 -67.54 -76.16 -2.45
N LYS A 583 -67.57 -75.56 -3.64
CA LYS A 583 -68.72 -75.42 -4.52
C LYS A 583 -68.26 -75.81 -5.92
N LEU A 584 -68.89 -76.82 -6.51
CA LEU A 584 -68.46 -77.45 -7.76
C LEU A 584 -69.65 -77.71 -8.72
N GLU A 585 -70.84 -77.19 -8.39
CA GLU A 585 -72.01 -77.37 -9.25
C GLU A 585 -71.95 -76.37 -10.42
N CYS A 586 -72.52 -76.71 -11.57
CA CYS A 586 -72.45 -75.85 -12.76
C CYS A 586 -72.99 -74.43 -12.51
N ILE A 587 -74.02 -74.31 -11.68
CA ILE A 587 -74.64 -73.03 -11.29
C ILE A 587 -73.73 -72.15 -10.44
N ASP A 588 -72.72 -72.73 -9.78
CA ASP A 588 -71.78 -71.98 -8.95
C ASP A 588 -70.81 -71.15 -9.81
N CYS A 589 -70.56 -71.56 -11.07
CA CYS A 589 -69.56 -70.94 -11.95
C CYS A 589 -70.14 -70.38 -13.26
N HIS A 590 -71.34 -70.82 -13.68
CA HIS A 590 -71.99 -70.38 -14.92
C HIS A 590 -73.35 -69.75 -14.62
N SER A 591 -73.42 -68.42 -14.77
CA SER A 591 -74.64 -67.61 -14.65
C SER A 591 -75.24 -67.26 -16.00
#